data_AF-G7IZZ5-F1
#
_entry.id   AF-G7IZZ5-F1
#
_cell.length_a   1.000
_cell.length_b   1.000
_cell.length_c   1.000
_cell.angle_alpha   90.00
_cell.angle_beta   90.00
_cell.angle_gamma   90.00
#
_symmetry.space_group_name_H-M   'P 1'
#
loop_
_entity.id
_entity.type
_entity.pdbx_description
1 polymer ?
#
loop_
_entity_poly.entity_id
_entity_poly.type
_entity_poly.pdbx_seq_one_letter_code
_entity_poly.pdbx_strand_id
1 'polypeptide(L)'
;MVTIQASYNVTPNEVTPNGHLWLSDIDQTVRFNLHTPLIYIYKQNQNQNNKIIETLKNSLSKILVHYYPVAGRYSYTKGGRI
;
A
#
# COMPACT_ATOMS: atom_id res chain seq x y z
N MET A 1 10.38 -2.66 24.83
CA MET A 1 11.16 -2.36 23.61
C MET A 1 10.52 -3.11 22.46
N VAL A 2 10.22 -2.44 21.34
CA VAL A 2 9.59 -3.07 20.16
C VAL A 2 10.67 -3.34 19.12
N THR A 3 10.66 -4.53 18.52
CA THR A 3 11.59 -4.92 17.45
C THR A 3 10.84 -5.32 16.20
N ILE A 4 11.39 -5.01 15.03
CA ILE A 4 10.85 -5.48 13.75
C ILE A 4 11.30 -6.92 13.56
N GLN A 5 10.35 -7.85 13.49
CA GLN A 5 10.66 -9.27 13.27
C GLN A 5 10.87 -9.59 11.79
N ALA A 6 10.07 -8.99 10.91
CA ALA A 6 10.13 -9.23 9.47
C ALA A 6 9.50 -8.06 8.68
N SER A 7 9.89 -7.93 7.42
CA SER A 7 9.31 -7.02 6.43
C SER A 7 9.10 -7.77 5.12
N TYR A 8 7.99 -7.51 4.44
CA TYR A 8 7.60 -8.20 3.21
C TYR A 8 7.14 -7.20 2.17
N ASN A 9 7.56 -7.40 0.91
CA ASN A 9 6.97 -6.72 -0.23
C ASN A 9 5.76 -7.53 -0.73
N VAL A 10 4.62 -6.89 -0.91
CA VAL A 10 3.38 -7.55 -1.37
C VAL A 10 2.95 -6.90 -2.69
N THR A 11 2.80 -7.72 -3.73
CA THR A 11 2.37 -7.31 -5.06
C THR A 11 0.93 -7.77 -5.33
N PRO A 12 0.22 -7.18 -6.31
CA PRO A 12 -1.05 -7.73 -6.79
C PRO A 12 -0.90 -9.21 -7.16
N ASN A 13 -1.92 -10.03 -6.86
CA ASN A 13 -1.92 -11.46 -7.20
C ASN A 13 -2.28 -11.73 -8.68
N GLU A 14 -2.78 -10.74 -9.38
CA GLU A 14 -3.20 -10.80 -10.78
C GLU A 14 -2.54 -9.68 -11.58
N VAL A 15 -2.57 -9.81 -12.91
CA VAL A 15 -2.03 -8.77 -13.81
C VAL A 15 -2.90 -7.52 -13.72
N THR A 16 -2.27 -6.38 -13.44
CA THR A 16 -2.94 -5.07 -13.39
C THR A 16 -2.55 -4.23 -14.60
N PRO A 17 -3.39 -3.24 -14.99
CA PRO A 17 -3.01 -2.28 -16.02
C PRO A 17 -1.63 -1.66 -15.74
N ASN A 18 -0.78 -1.62 -16.76
CA ASN A 18 0.56 -1.05 -16.68
C ASN A 18 0.61 0.29 -17.42
N GLY A 19 1.18 1.30 -16.79
CA GLY A 19 1.33 2.63 -17.38
C GLY A 19 1.41 3.73 -16.33
N HIS A 20 1.52 4.96 -16.81
CA HIS A 20 1.46 6.15 -15.96
C HIS A 20 0.02 6.63 -15.84
N LEU A 21 -0.39 6.92 -14.61
CA LEU A 21 -1.67 7.56 -14.33
C LEU A 21 -1.44 9.04 -14.10
N TRP A 22 -2.20 9.87 -14.81
CA TRP A 22 -2.10 11.31 -14.67
C TRP A 22 -2.77 11.77 -13.37
N LEU A 23 -2.03 12.47 -12.53
CA LEU A 23 -2.54 13.05 -11.30
C LEU A 23 -3.17 14.43 -11.56
N SER A 24 -4.35 14.64 -10.98
CA SER A 24 -5.08 15.90 -11.09
C SER A 24 -4.39 17.02 -10.32
N ASP A 25 -4.77 18.27 -10.55
CA ASP A 25 -4.13 19.41 -9.86
C ASP A 25 -4.35 19.39 -8.34
N ILE A 26 -5.45 18.82 -7.84
CA ILE A 26 -5.67 18.66 -6.40
C ILE A 26 -4.71 17.62 -5.80
N ASP A 27 -4.42 16.55 -6.54
CA ASP A 27 -3.44 15.53 -6.12
C ASP A 27 -2.02 16.13 -6.04
N GLN A 28 -1.72 17.12 -6.89
CA GLN A 28 -0.43 17.84 -6.87
C GLN A 28 -0.29 18.80 -5.67
N THR A 29 -1.36 19.06 -4.91
CA THR A 29 -1.29 19.95 -3.73
C THR A 29 -0.82 19.21 -2.47
N VAL A 30 -1.00 17.88 -2.42
CA VAL A 30 -0.55 17.02 -1.32
C VAL A 30 0.95 16.76 -1.48
N ARG A 31 1.75 17.83 -1.44
CA ARG A 31 3.23 17.81 -1.55
C ARG A 31 3.92 17.68 -0.19
N PHE A 32 3.24 17.13 0.80
CA PHE A 32 3.95 16.65 1.98
C PHE A 32 4.45 15.26 1.59
N ASN A 33 5.74 15.17 1.22
CA ASN A 33 6.48 13.98 0.78
C ASN A 33 6.56 12.87 1.86
N LEU A 34 5.47 12.65 2.59
CA LEU A 34 5.38 11.83 3.78
C LEU A 34 4.11 10.99 3.68
N HIS A 35 4.24 9.70 3.98
CA HIS A 35 3.09 8.84 4.14
C HIS A 35 2.23 9.35 5.30
N THR A 36 0.92 9.46 5.11
CA THR A 36 -0.01 9.81 6.19
C THR A 36 -0.01 8.70 7.23
N PRO A 37 0.46 8.95 8.48
CA PRO A 37 0.54 7.90 9.48
C PRO A 37 -0.86 7.56 10.00
N LEU A 38 -1.19 6.27 10.06
CA LEU A 38 -2.46 5.78 10.59
C LEU A 38 -2.24 4.46 11.34
N ILE A 39 -2.78 4.37 12.57
CA ILE A 39 -2.63 3.21 13.45
C ILE A 39 -4.02 2.70 13.84
N TYR A 40 -4.28 1.42 13.56
CA TYR A 40 -5.47 0.70 14.00
C TYR A 40 -5.12 -0.25 15.14
N ILE A 41 -5.87 -0.20 16.24
CA ILE A 41 -5.66 -1.04 17.44
C ILE A 41 -6.85 -2.00 17.60
N TYR A 42 -6.56 -3.29 17.66
CA TYR A 42 -7.56 -4.35 17.81
C TYR A 42 -7.33 -5.11 19.12
N LYS A 43 -8.42 -5.57 19.76
CA LYS A 43 -8.34 -6.42 20.95
C LYS A 43 -7.94 -7.85 20.55
N GLN A 44 -7.05 -8.46 21.31
CA GLN A 44 -6.64 -9.86 21.10
C GLN A 44 -7.85 -10.79 21.19
N ASN A 45 -8.04 -11.63 20.17
CA ASN A 45 -9.00 -12.73 20.21
C ASN A 45 -8.27 -14.02 20.56
N GLN A 46 -8.68 -14.68 21.65
CA GLN A 46 -8.03 -15.89 22.17
C GLN A 46 -8.08 -17.09 21.19
N ASN A 47 -8.98 -17.06 20.21
CA ASN A 47 -9.15 -18.12 19.21
C ASN A 47 -8.41 -17.86 17.89
N GLN A 48 -7.60 -16.80 17.79
CA GLN A 48 -6.90 -16.49 16.55
C GLN A 48 -5.63 -17.33 16.38
N ASN A 49 -5.64 -18.16 15.34
CA ASN A 49 -4.49 -18.93 14.88
C ASN A 49 -3.33 -18.02 14.43
N ASN A 50 -2.10 -18.54 14.52
CA ASN A 50 -0.82 -17.94 14.10
C ASN A 50 -0.72 -17.55 12.60
N LYS A 51 -1.82 -17.50 11.86
CA LYS A 51 -1.89 -17.23 10.41
C LYS A 51 -2.22 -15.77 10.05
N ILE A 52 -2.35 -14.87 11.03
CA ILE A 52 -2.76 -13.47 10.79
C ILE A 52 -1.90 -12.78 9.73
N ILE A 53 -0.57 -12.94 9.81
CA ILE A 53 0.37 -12.32 8.85
C ILE A 53 0.14 -12.86 7.42
N GLU A 54 -0.11 -14.16 7.27
CA GLU A 54 -0.40 -14.76 5.97
C GLU A 54 -1.75 -14.30 5.42
N THR A 55 -2.78 -14.27 6.27
CA THR A 55 -4.11 -13.75 5.92
C THR A 55 -4.04 -12.30 5.45
N LEU A 56 -3.31 -11.43 6.17
CA LEU A 56 -3.16 -10.02 5.80
C LEU A 56 -2.37 -9.83 4.48
N LYS A 57 -1.31 -10.60 4.27
CA LYS A 57 -0.56 -10.56 3.00
C LYS A 57 -1.44 -11.00 1.82
N ASN A 58 -2.20 -12.09 1.99
CA ASN A 58 -3.06 -12.63 0.95
C ASN A 58 -4.24 -11.70 0.64
N SER A 59 -4.86 -11.11 1.66
CA SER A 59 -5.95 -10.14 1.46
C SER A 59 -5.44 -8.86 0.82
N LEU A 60 -4.26 -8.35 1.23
CA LEU A 60 -3.62 -7.19 0.61
C LEU A 60 -3.32 -7.44 -0.87
N SER A 61 -2.72 -8.59 -1.20
CA SER A 61 -2.40 -8.96 -2.59
C SER A 61 -3.65 -8.98 -3.49
N LYS A 62 -4.80 -9.44 -2.98
CA LYS A 62 -6.08 -9.43 -3.71
C LYS A 62 -6.65 -8.04 -3.91
N ILE A 63 -6.70 -7.21 -2.86
CA ILE A 63 -7.29 -5.86 -2.97
C ILE A 63 -6.43 -4.92 -3.85
N LEU A 64 -5.12 -5.15 -3.89
CA LEU A 64 -4.21 -4.42 -4.78
C LEU A 64 -4.52 -4.63 -6.26
N VAL A 65 -5.29 -5.65 -6.67
CA VAL A 65 -5.75 -5.77 -8.06
C VAL A 65 -6.73 -4.65 -8.40
N HIS A 66 -7.68 -4.36 -7.51
CA HIS A 66 -8.67 -3.30 -7.70
C HIS A 66 -8.10 -1.90 -7.45
N TYR A 67 -7.15 -1.79 -6.51
CA TYR A 67 -6.47 -0.55 -6.14
C TYR A 67 -5.01 -0.56 -6.60
N TYR A 68 -4.76 -1.04 -7.82
CA TYR A 68 -3.42 -1.20 -8.38
C TYR A 68 -2.52 0.05 -8.37
N PRO A 69 -3.03 1.30 -8.43
CA PRO A 69 -2.15 2.47 -8.36
C PRO A 69 -1.36 2.55 -7.05
N VAL A 70 -1.88 1.96 -5.96
CA VAL A 70 -1.22 1.92 -4.65
C VAL A 70 0.04 1.05 -4.66
N ALA A 71 0.09 0.04 -5.53
CA ALA A 71 1.30 -0.79 -5.73
C ALA A 71 2.32 -0.15 -6.69
N GLY A 72 1.99 1.00 -7.27
CA GLY A 72 2.83 1.74 -8.21
C GLY A 72 3.93 2.56 -7.55
N ARG A 73 4.54 3.46 -8.33
CA ARG A 73 5.53 4.44 -7.86
C ARG A 73 5.25 5.80 -8.47
N TYR A 74 5.50 6.85 -7.70
CA TYR A 74 5.50 8.23 -8.21
C TYR A 74 6.61 8.42 -9.24
N SER A 75 6.32 9.14 -10.32
CA SER A 75 7.29 9.41 -11.39
C SER A 75 7.13 10.83 -11.93
N TYR A 76 8.22 11.60 -11.98
CA TYR A 76 8.14 12.95 -12.54
C TYR A 76 8.02 12.93 -14.07
N THR A 77 7.10 13.73 -14.58
CA THR A 77 7.02 14.12 -15.98
C THR A 77 8.10 15.16 -16.30
N LYS A 78 8.40 15.35 -17.60
CA LYS A 78 9.35 16.39 -18.06
C LYS A 78 9.00 17.81 -17.61
N GLY A 79 7.72 18.08 -17.34
CA GLY A 79 7.23 19.37 -16.84
C GLY A 79 7.30 19.54 -15.32
N GLY A 80 7.93 18.61 -14.60
CA GLY A 80 8.09 18.67 -13.14
C GLY A 80 6.84 18.29 -12.33
N ARG A 81 5.78 17.83 -13.01
CA ARG A 81 4.61 17.22 -12.34
C ARG A 81 4.94 15.79 -11.95
N ILE A 82 4.48 15.36 -10.77
CA ILE A 82 4.48 13.96 -10.34
C ILE A 82 3.37 13.20 -11.06
#